data_AF-A0A354FH30-F1
#
_entry.id   AF-A0A354FH30-F1
#
_cell.length_a   1.000
_cell.length_b   1.000
_cell.length_c   1.000
_cell.angle_alpha   90.00
_cell.angle_beta   90.00
_cell.angle_gamma   90.00
#
_symmetry.space_group_name_H-M   'P 1'
#
loop_
_entity.id
_entity.type
_entity.pdbx_description
1 polymer ?
#
loop_
_entity_poly.entity_id
_entity_poly.type
_entity_poly.pdbx_seq_one_letter_code
_entity_poly.pdbx_strand_id
1 'polypeptide(L)' 'MKKGTPQIVRDKIKRVATRALLSTKAQKIARDSGALIYWKGAEESDKQIYADFKAMEAIFKRMGDL' A
#
# COMPACT_ATOMS: atom_id res chain seq x y z
N MET A 1 -5.26 9.03 3.79
CA MET A 1 -6.11 10.13 3.26
C MET A 1 -6.90 10.75 4.40
N LYS A 2 -7.16 12.06 4.38
CA LYS A 2 -7.93 12.70 5.47
C LYS A 2 -9.39 12.23 5.44
N LYS A 3 -9.99 12.03 6.62
CA LYS A 3 -11.44 11.81 6.73
C LYS A 3 -12.17 13.00 6.07
N GLY A 4 -13.19 12.71 5.26
CA GLY A 4 -13.94 13.73 4.53
C GLY A 4 -13.37 14.16 3.17
N THR A 5 -12.25 13.59 2.69
CA THR A 5 -11.84 13.81 1.28
C THR A 5 -12.99 13.45 0.32
N PRO A 6 -13.38 14.33 -0.63
CA PRO A 6 -14.47 14.04 -1.57
C PRO A 6 -14.19 12.81 -2.44
N GLN A 7 -15.24 12.05 -2.77
CA GLN A 7 -15.10 10.80 -3.53
C GLN A 7 -14.42 11.03 -4.89
N ILE A 8 -14.77 12.10 -5.61
CA ILE A 8 -14.15 12.46 -6.88
C ILE A 8 -12.63 12.64 -6.80
N VAL A 9 -12.13 13.13 -5.65
CA VAL A 9 -10.69 13.28 -5.41
C VAL A 9 -10.04 11.91 -5.18
N ARG A 10 -10.72 11.03 -4.43
CA ARG A 10 -10.28 9.63 -4.21
C ARG A 10 -10.16 8.88 -5.53
N ASP A 11 -11.18 9.00 -6.38
CA ASP A 11 -11.23 8.32 -7.68
C ASP A 11 -10.17 8.85 -8.63
N LYS A 12 -9.91 10.17 -8.63
CA LYS A 12 -8.82 10.77 -9.40
C LYS A 12 -7.46 10.23 -8.95
N ILE A 13 -7.23 10.14 -7.64
CA ILE A 13 -5.96 9.60 -7.10
C ILE A 13 -5.79 8.14 -7.49
N LYS A 14 -6.83 7.29 -7.33
CA LYS A 14 -6.79 5.88 -7.76
C LYS A 14 -6.39 5.78 -9.24
N ARG A 15 -7.07 6.53 -10.10
CA ARG A 15 -6.79 6.52 -11.55
C ARG A 15 -5.38 6.96 -11.89
N VAL A 16 -4.90 8.06 -11.30
CA VAL A 16 -3.54 8.58 -11.58
C VAL A 16 -2.47 7.63 -11.04
N ALA A 17 -2.64 7.11 -9.83
CA ALA A 17 -1.70 6.17 -9.24
C ALA A 17 -1.59 4.88 -10.07
N THR A 18 -2.72 4.29 -10.47
CA THR A 18 -2.71 3.10 -11.34
C THR A 18 -1.98 3.37 -12.65
N ARG A 19 -2.23 4.50 -13.32
CA ARG A 19 -1.50 4.87 -14.55
C ARG A 19 -0.01 5.05 -14.33
N ALA A 20 0.39 5.69 -13.22
CA ALA A 20 1.79 5.92 -12.91
C ALA A 20 2.54 4.59 -12.67
N LEU A 21 1.92 3.65 -11.95
CA LEU A 21 2.50 2.35 -11.65
C LEU A 21 2.66 1.48 -12.90
N LEU A 22 1.74 1.59 -13.86
CA LEU A 22 1.82 0.89 -15.15
C LEU A 22 2.82 1.53 -16.13
N SER A 23 3.40 2.69 -15.81
CA SER A 23 4.32 3.38 -16.71
C SER A 23 5.62 2.61 -16.91
N THR A 24 6.21 2.74 -18.11
CA THR A 24 7.51 2.12 -18.44
C THR A 24 8.61 2.51 -17.44
N LYS A 25 8.60 3.75 -16.95
CA LYS A 25 9.55 4.22 -15.94
C LYS A 25 9.40 3.48 -14.61
N ALA A 26 8.17 3.35 -14.11
CA ALA A 26 7.90 2.61 -12.87
C ALA A 26 8.26 1.13 -13.01
N GLN A 27 7.88 0.51 -14.13
CA GLN A 27 8.20 -0.89 -14.41
C GLN A 27 9.71 -1.15 -14.53
N LYS A 28 10.47 -0.20 -15.08
CA LYS A 28 11.94 -0.28 -15.11
C LYS A 28 12.52 -0.26 -13.69
N ILE A 29 12.04 0.64 -12.82
CA ILE A 29 12.49 0.70 -11.42
C ILE A 29 12.20 -0.64 -10.71
N ALA A 30 11.01 -1.22 -10.89
CA ALA A 30 10.67 -2.50 -10.29
C ALA A 30 11.66 -3.61 -10.69
N ARG A 31 11.95 -3.72 -11.99
CA ARG A 31 12.90 -4.72 -12.51
C ARG A 31 14.32 -4.50 -12.00
N ASP A 32 14.79 -3.27 -12.04
CA ASP A 32 16.20 -2.97 -11.76
C ASP A 32 16.52 -3.00 -10.26
N SER A 33 15.54 -2.71 -9.41
CA SER A 33 15.74 -2.66 -7.95
C SER A 33 15.34 -3.93 -7.21
N GLY A 34 14.59 -4.83 -7.87
CA GLY A 34 13.92 -5.95 -7.19
C GLY A 34 12.76 -5.52 -6.29
N ALA A 35 12.42 -4.23 -6.24
CA ALA A 35 11.30 -3.74 -5.46
C ALA A 35 9.97 -4.15 -6.10
N LEU A 36 9.05 -4.65 -5.27
CA LEU A 36 7.66 -4.87 -5.68
C LEU A 36 6.93 -3.52 -5.76
N ILE A 37 6.40 -3.20 -6.95
CA ILE A 37 5.63 -1.99 -7.20
C ILE A 37 4.18 -2.38 -7.51
N TYR A 38 3.23 -1.96 -6.68
CA TYR A 38 1.81 -2.30 -6.84
C TYR A 38 0.87 -1.21 -6.31
N TRP A 39 -0.39 -1.24 -6.75
CA TRP A 39 -1.48 -0.47 -6.16
C TRP A 39 -2.38 -1.42 -5.37
N LYS A 40 -2.82 -0.97 -4.18
CA LYS A 40 -3.85 -1.63 -3.40
C LYS A 40 -4.92 -0.59 -3.04
N GLY A 41 -6.20 -0.98 -3.12
CA GLY A 41 -7.30 -0.08 -2.78
C GLY A 41 -7.27 0.34 -1.31
N ALA A 42 -8.04 1.38 -0.93
CA ALA A 42 -8.07 1.86 0.45
C ALA A 42 -8.53 0.77 1.44
N GLU A 43 -9.65 0.10 1.14
CA GLU A 43 -10.18 -0.97 1.99
C GLU A 43 -9.23 -2.16 2.12
N GLU A 44 -8.65 -2.59 0.99
CA GLU A 44 -7.67 -3.68 0.99
C GLU A 44 -6.40 -3.31 1.75
N SER A 45 -5.97 -2.04 1.65
CA SER A 45 -4.81 -1.52 2.37
C SER A 45 -5.09 -1.46 3.87
N ASP A 46 -6.27 -1.01 4.30
CA ASP A 46 -6.67 -0.99 5.71
C ASP A 46 -6.68 -2.40 6.30
N LYS A 47 -7.24 -3.38 5.57
CA LYS A 47 -7.21 -4.80 5.96
C LYS A 47 -5.78 -5.33 6.09
N GLN A 48 -4.91 -5.01 5.12
CA GLN A 48 -3.52 -5.42 5.17
C GLN A 48 -2.80 -4.79 6.37
N ILE A 49 -2.92 -3.49 6.59
CA ILE A 49 -2.27 -2.78 7.69
C ILE A 49 -2.66 -3.41 9.04
N TYR A 50 -3.94 -3.72 9.22
CA TYR A 50 -4.41 -4.39 10.43
C TYR A 50 -3.80 -5.80 10.59
N ALA A 51 -3.80 -6.60 9.51
CA ALA A 51 -3.23 -7.94 9.53
C ALA A 51 -1.72 -7.92 9.84
N ASP A 52 -0.98 -7.02 9.18
CA ASP A 52 0.46 -6.84 9.37
C ASP A 52 0.76 -6.41 10.82
N PHE A 53 -0.03 -5.50 11.39
CA PHE A 53 0.08 -5.10 12.79
C PHE A 53 -0.12 -6.29 13.75
N LYS A 54 -1.16 -7.10 13.56
CA LYS A 54 -1.41 -8.28 14.40
C LYS A 54 -0.30 -9.32 14.27
N ALA A 55 0.25 -9.50 13.07
CA ALA A 55 1.38 -10.38 12.86
C ALA A 55 2.63 -9.89 13.61
N MET A 56 2.94 -8.59 13.53
CA MET A 56 4.08 -8.01 14.24
C MET A 56 3.92 -8.07 15.76
N GLU A 57 2.72 -7.79 16.28
CA GLU A 57 2.42 -7.94 17.71
C GLU A 57 2.70 -9.37 18.20
N ALA A 58 2.29 -10.38 17.41
CA ALA A 58 2.52 -11.79 17.76
C ALA A 58 4.01 -12.15 17.74
N ILE A 59 4.78 -11.63 16.78
CA ILE A 59 6.23 -11.84 16.72
C ILE A 59 6.91 -11.21 17.94
N PHE A 60 6.59 -9.96 18.28
CA PHE A 60 7.20 -9.26 19.41
C PHE A 60 6.92 -9.95 20.75
N LYS A 61 5.68 -10.41 20.99
CA LYS A 61 5.36 -11.21 22.17
C LYS A 61 6.17 -12.51 22.24
N ARG A 62 6.43 -13.15 21.08
CA ARG A 62 7.25 -14.37 21.02
C ARG A 62 8.73 -14.09 21.26
N MET A 63 9.22 -12.89 20.93
CA MET A 63 10.60 -12.47 21.17
C MET A 63 10.81 -11.89 22.58
N GLY A 64 9.74 -11.59 23.32
CA GLY A 64 9.80 -11.01 24.66
C GLY A 64 9.92 -9.49 24.69
N ASP A 65 9.66 -8.83 23.55
CA ASP A 65 9.79 -7.38 23.38
C ASP A 65 8.48 -6.61 23.67
N LEU A 66 7.41 -7.32 24.02
CA LEU A 66 6.07 -6.81 24.40
C LEU A 66 5.45 -7.65 25.53
#